data_AF-A0A6A0HYB6-F1
#
_entry.id   AF-A0A6A0HYB6-F1
#
_cell.length_a   1.000
_cell.length_b   1.000
_cell.length_c   1.000
_cell.angle_alpha   90.00
_cell.angle_beta   90.00
_cell.angle_gamma   90.00
#
_symmetry.space_group_name_H-M   'P 1'
#
loop_
_entity.id
_entity.type
_entity.pdbx_description
1 polymer ?
#
loop_
_entity_poly.entity_id
_entity_poly.type
_entity_poly.pdbx_seq_one_letter_code
_entity_poly.pdbx_strand_id
1 'polypeptide(L)'
;MANIRKIQRNGQLMNFYLVDANFLANKFIPYGRVTNNNERIRVMRSQDWWLEIEAQLEQDKAVVYVPDLCIAEAFKVLAKKYYQDHYFRNPAEYKFSRDRLIDFIHMPPKVLRAFGRRVSVHDISTSRDIIIAVDRFFEIFFKHGLSASVIDLIILATAKYMIDFFKIPMKQIHIVTLDNSLWRGTRKIPDIPTAFNPNISRELAQKIFI
;
A
#
# COMPACT_ATOMS: atom_id res chain seq x y z
N MET A 1 -16.96 -20.54 7.09
CA MET A 1 -16.04 -19.37 7.23
C MET A 1 -15.15 -19.34 5.99
N ALA A 2 -15.03 -18.21 5.30
CA ALA A 2 -14.19 -18.12 4.10
C ALA A 2 -12.70 -18.18 4.47
N ASN A 3 -11.93 -19.07 3.84
CA ASN A 3 -10.48 -19.16 4.02
C ASN A 3 -9.82 -17.84 3.61
N ILE A 4 -9.04 -17.25 4.51
CA ILE A 4 -8.27 -16.03 4.23
C ILE A 4 -7.01 -16.43 3.47
N ARG A 5 -6.75 -15.77 2.35
CA ARG A 5 -5.53 -15.97 1.54
C ARG A 5 -4.29 -15.70 2.40
N LYS A 6 -3.30 -16.58 2.31
CA LYS A 6 -1.99 -16.43 2.97
C LYS A 6 -0.94 -15.96 1.98
N ILE A 7 0.10 -15.31 2.47
CA ILE A 7 1.24 -14.85 1.69
C ILE A 7 2.45 -15.66 2.14
N GLN A 8 3.12 -16.31 1.20
CA GLN A 8 4.32 -17.10 1.48
C GLN A 8 5.52 -16.17 1.65
N ARG A 9 6.24 -16.25 2.77
CA ARG A 9 7.49 -15.50 3.00
C ARG A 9 8.56 -15.91 2.01
N ASN A 10 8.77 -17.23 1.88
CA ASN A 10 9.83 -17.84 1.07
C ASN A 10 9.24 -18.62 -0.11
N GLY A 11 8.27 -18.02 -0.80
CA GLY A 11 7.70 -18.60 -2.01
C GLY A 11 8.73 -18.70 -3.14
N GLN A 12 8.49 -19.65 -4.07
CA GLN A 12 9.20 -19.66 -5.35
C GLN A 12 8.85 -18.43 -6.19
N LEU A 13 7.63 -17.92 -6.02
CA LEU A 13 7.07 -16.81 -6.79
C LEU A 13 7.30 -15.48 -6.06
N MET A 14 7.49 -14.42 -6.84
CA MET A 14 7.60 -13.05 -6.35
C MET A 14 6.24 -12.52 -5.88
N ASN A 15 6.23 -11.79 -4.76
CA ASN A 15 5.06 -11.11 -4.23
C ASN A 15 5.03 -9.65 -4.70
N PHE A 16 3.90 -9.19 -5.22
CA PHE A 16 3.70 -7.81 -5.68
C PHE A 16 2.72 -7.10 -4.75
N TYR A 17 3.18 -6.11 -4.00
CA TYR A 17 2.34 -5.36 -3.07
C TYR A 17 1.87 -4.07 -3.72
N LEU A 18 0.56 -3.85 -3.80
CA LEU A 18 0.00 -2.57 -4.22
C LEU A 18 -0.53 -1.85 -2.98
N VAL A 19 0.09 -0.74 -2.60
CA VAL A 19 -0.18 -0.10 -1.30
C VAL A 19 -0.94 1.21 -1.45
N ASP A 20 -1.84 1.47 -0.51
CA ASP A 20 -2.49 2.77 -0.37
C ASP A 20 -1.59 3.81 0.33
N ALA A 21 -2.01 5.08 0.28
CA ALA A 21 -1.27 6.19 0.83
C ALA A 21 -1.14 6.17 2.36
N ASN A 22 -2.18 5.73 3.09
CA ASN A 22 -2.17 5.72 4.55
C ASN A 22 -1.25 4.62 5.10
N PHE A 23 -1.29 3.44 4.51
CA PHE A 23 -0.39 2.33 4.81
C PHE A 23 1.06 2.72 4.50
N LEU A 24 1.30 3.36 3.35
CA LEU A 24 2.63 3.88 3.00
C LEU A 24 3.14 4.92 4.01
N ALA A 25 2.33 5.92 4.36
CA ALA A 25 2.72 6.95 5.32
C ALA A 25 3.00 6.37 6.72
N ASN A 26 2.22 5.39 7.17
CA ASN A 26 2.37 4.77 8.49
C ASN A 26 3.73 4.08 8.71
N LYS A 27 4.42 3.69 7.64
CA LYS A 27 5.80 3.21 7.71
C LYS A 27 6.76 4.21 8.38
N PHE A 28 6.51 5.50 8.20
CA PHE A 28 7.42 6.58 8.58
C PHE A 28 6.93 7.39 9.80
N ILE A 29 5.78 7.03 10.37
CA ILE A 29 5.22 7.71 11.56
C ILE A 29 5.69 6.97 12.82
N PRO A 30 6.30 7.65 13.81
CA PRO A 30 6.69 7.00 15.06
C PRO A 30 5.46 6.68 15.92
N TYR A 31 5.04 5.41 16.00
CA TYR A 31 3.81 5.03 16.74
C TYR A 31 3.86 5.44 18.22
N GLY A 32 5.04 5.43 18.85
CA GLY A 32 5.22 5.88 20.24
C GLY A 32 4.88 7.36 20.49
N ARG A 33 4.67 8.15 19.43
CA ARG A 33 4.24 9.56 19.49
C ARG A 33 2.77 9.77 19.21
N VAL A 34 2.08 8.76 18.69
CA VAL A 34 0.67 8.86 18.34
C VAL A 34 -0.15 8.87 19.63
N THR A 35 -0.81 9.98 19.94
CA THR A 35 -1.57 10.16 21.18
C THR A 35 -2.88 9.37 21.18
N ASN A 36 -3.56 9.32 20.05
CA ASN A 36 -4.79 8.54 19.88
C ASN A 36 -4.47 7.03 19.86
N ASN A 37 -5.00 6.28 20.82
CA ASN A 37 -4.72 4.85 20.95
C ASN A 37 -5.14 4.02 19.74
N ASN A 38 -6.27 4.34 19.11
CA ASN A 38 -6.74 3.62 17.93
C ASN A 38 -5.77 3.84 16.75
N GLU A 39 -5.41 5.09 16.50
CA GLU A 39 -4.42 5.42 15.45
C GLU A 39 -3.04 4.83 15.76
N ARG A 40 -2.62 4.84 17.04
CA ARG A 40 -1.36 4.20 17.47
C ARG A 40 -1.34 2.73 17.10
N ILE A 41 -2.43 2.01 17.38
CA ILE A 41 -2.57 0.59 17.02
C ILE A 41 -2.54 0.41 15.50
N ARG A 42 -3.17 1.30 14.73
CA ARG A 42 -3.16 1.23 13.26
C ARG A 42 -1.76 1.42 12.68
N VAL A 43 -1.02 2.41 13.19
CA VAL A 43 0.38 2.64 12.78
C VAL A 43 1.24 1.44 13.14
N MET A 44 1.16 0.95 14.37
CA MET A 44 1.90 -0.23 14.83
C MET A 44 1.64 -1.46 13.95
N ARG A 45 0.37 -1.80 13.70
CA ARG A 45 0.00 -2.95 12.84
C ARG A 45 0.45 -2.77 11.39
N SER A 46 0.46 -1.53 10.90
CA SER A 46 1.00 -1.23 9.57
C SER A 46 2.50 -1.48 9.53
N GLN A 47 3.22 -1.12 10.59
CA GLN A 47 4.66 -1.36 10.71
C GLN A 47 4.99 -2.84 10.83
N ASP A 48 4.21 -3.62 11.58
CA ASP A 48 4.37 -5.08 11.63
C ASP A 48 4.27 -5.71 10.22
N TRP A 49 3.34 -5.23 9.40
CA TRP A 49 3.23 -5.62 8.00
C TRP A 49 4.43 -5.15 7.16
N TRP A 50 4.91 -3.92 7.37
CA TRP A 50 6.08 -3.40 6.66
C TRP A 50 7.35 -4.19 6.97
N LEU A 51 7.53 -4.68 8.21
CA LEU A 51 8.65 -5.54 8.57
C LEU A 51 8.68 -6.83 7.73
N GLU A 52 7.51 -7.46 7.52
CA GLU A 52 7.39 -8.66 6.69
C GLU A 52 7.62 -8.37 5.20
N ILE A 53 7.17 -7.21 4.72
CA ILE A 53 7.40 -6.78 3.33
C ILE A 53 8.89 -6.47 3.11
N GLU A 54 9.53 -5.73 4.02
CA GLU A 54 10.95 -5.38 3.93
C GLU A 54 11.85 -6.61 3.92
N ALA A 55 11.58 -7.59 4.79
CA ALA A 55 12.32 -8.85 4.81
C ALA A 55 12.26 -9.57 3.44
N GLN A 56 11.14 -9.47 2.72
CA GLN A 56 11.00 -10.03 1.37
C GLN A 56 11.66 -9.17 0.29
N LEU A 57 11.63 -7.84 0.43
CA LEU A 57 12.32 -6.91 -0.47
C LEU A 57 13.84 -7.15 -0.41
N GLU A 58 14.41 -7.31 0.79
CA GLU A 58 15.83 -7.60 1.01
C GLU A 58 16.27 -8.92 0.36
N GLN A 59 15.36 -9.91 0.34
CA GLN A 59 15.58 -11.22 -0.27
C GLN A 59 15.28 -11.26 -1.77
N ASP A 60 14.91 -10.14 -2.40
CA ASP A 60 14.52 -10.09 -3.82
C ASP A 60 13.31 -11.00 -4.14
N LYS A 61 12.40 -11.13 -3.16
CA LYS A 61 11.17 -11.93 -3.23
C LYS A 61 9.91 -11.09 -3.33
N ALA A 62 10.05 -9.77 -3.25
CA ALA A 62 8.93 -8.86 -3.32
C ALA A 62 9.25 -7.60 -4.11
N VAL A 63 8.18 -6.98 -4.62
CA VAL A 63 8.19 -5.64 -5.20
C VAL A 63 6.98 -4.88 -4.70
N VAL A 64 7.16 -3.60 -4.37
CA VAL A 64 6.09 -2.69 -3.96
C VAL A 64 5.74 -1.79 -5.14
N TYR A 65 4.46 -1.69 -5.46
CA TYR A 65 3.88 -0.74 -6.39
C TYR A 65 3.08 0.32 -5.64
N VAL A 66 3.24 1.57 -6.07
CA VAL A 66 2.49 2.71 -5.51
C VAL A 66 1.97 3.57 -6.67
N PRO A 67 0.67 3.82 -6.79
CA PRO A 67 0.18 4.83 -7.74
C PRO A 67 0.78 6.21 -7.41
N ASP A 68 1.16 6.99 -8.43
CA ASP A 68 1.71 8.33 -8.27
C ASP A 68 0.84 9.26 -7.38
N LEU A 69 -0.49 9.18 -7.52
CA LEU A 69 -1.44 9.91 -6.69
C LEU A 69 -1.42 9.45 -5.21
N CYS A 70 -1.15 8.17 -4.96
CA CYS A 70 -0.97 7.65 -3.60
C CYS A 70 0.33 8.15 -2.97
N ILE A 71 1.40 8.36 -3.77
CA ILE A 71 2.64 8.98 -3.30
C ILE A 71 2.36 10.42 -2.84
N ALA A 72 1.69 11.22 -3.68
CA ALA A 72 1.32 12.59 -3.33
C ALA A 72 0.43 12.63 -2.07
N GLU A 73 -0.53 11.71 -1.97
CA GLU A 73 -1.37 11.59 -0.79
C GLU A 73 -0.59 11.15 0.45
N ALA A 74 0.40 10.27 0.35
CA ALA A 74 1.23 9.87 1.49
C ALA A 74 2.01 11.06 2.07
N PHE A 75 2.55 11.95 1.23
CA PHE A 75 3.17 13.21 1.69
C PHE A 75 2.15 14.12 2.37
N LYS A 76 0.94 14.25 1.81
CA LYS A 76 -0.16 14.99 2.44
C LYS A 76 -0.54 14.40 3.80
N VAL A 77 -0.59 13.07 3.93
CA VAL A 77 -0.88 12.38 5.20
C VAL A 77 0.20 12.71 6.23
N LEU A 78 1.49 12.59 5.89
CA LEU A 78 2.58 12.97 6.80
C LEU A 78 2.48 14.43 7.24
N ALA A 79 2.19 15.34 6.30
CA ALA A 79 1.99 16.76 6.60
C ALA A 79 0.82 16.98 7.57
N LYS A 80 -0.33 16.33 7.36
CA LYS A 80 -1.46 16.38 8.31
C LYS A 80 -1.08 15.85 9.68
N LYS A 81 -0.36 14.73 9.74
CA LYS A 81 0.10 14.14 11.01
C LYS A 81 1.02 15.08 11.79
N TYR A 82 1.75 15.95 11.10
CA TYR A 82 2.57 16.98 11.72
C TYR A 82 1.77 18.23 12.11
N TYR A 83 1.13 18.88 11.14
CA TYR A 83 0.53 20.20 11.34
C TYR A 83 -0.81 20.17 12.09
N GLN A 84 -1.58 19.08 11.97
CA GLN A 84 -2.90 18.94 12.57
C GLN A 84 -2.87 18.04 13.79
N ASP A 85 -2.26 16.85 13.67
CA ASP A 85 -2.31 15.85 14.74
C ASP A 85 -1.14 15.94 15.72
N HIS A 86 -0.11 16.76 15.42
CA HIS A 86 1.08 16.97 16.26
C HIS A 86 1.82 15.68 16.66
N TYR A 87 1.88 14.69 15.76
CA TYR A 87 2.58 13.41 16.02
C TYR A 87 4.11 13.53 15.99
N PHE A 88 4.66 14.63 15.48
CA PHE A 88 6.10 14.88 15.48
C PHE A 88 6.41 16.02 16.46
N ARG A 89 7.47 15.87 17.25
CA ARG A 89 7.81 16.84 18.31
C ARG A 89 8.27 18.18 17.76
N ASN A 90 8.97 18.14 16.63
CA ASN A 90 9.61 19.30 16.06
C ASN A 90 9.69 19.17 14.52
N PRO A 91 9.97 20.28 13.81
CA PRO A 91 10.10 20.26 12.36
C PRO A 91 11.19 19.30 11.86
N ALA A 92 12.24 19.05 12.65
CA ALA A 92 13.34 18.17 12.26
C ALA A 92 12.93 16.70 12.19
N GLU A 93 12.11 16.23 13.15
CA GLU A 93 11.57 14.86 13.16
C GLU A 93 10.60 14.65 11.97
N TYR A 94 9.74 15.64 11.69
CA TYR A 94 8.87 15.59 10.50
C TYR A 94 9.69 15.57 9.21
N LYS A 95 10.70 16.45 9.08
CA LYS A 95 11.61 16.47 7.93
C LYS A 95 12.29 15.12 7.75
N PHE A 96 12.81 14.53 8.83
CA PHE A 96 13.44 13.22 8.78
C PHE A 96 12.50 12.13 8.26
N SER A 97 11.26 12.05 8.75
CA SER A 97 10.27 11.07 8.25
C SER A 97 9.88 11.31 6.79
N ARG A 98 9.75 12.58 6.38
CA ARG A 98 9.48 12.96 4.99
C ARG A 98 10.64 12.57 4.06
N ASP A 99 11.87 12.87 4.45
CA ASP A 99 13.06 12.58 3.68
C ASP A 99 13.25 11.04 3.57
N ARG A 100 12.95 10.27 4.62
CA ARG A 100 12.89 8.80 4.55
C ARG A 100 11.83 8.26 3.60
N LEU A 101 10.66 8.91 3.50
CA LEU A 101 9.66 8.54 2.50
C LEU A 101 10.20 8.80 1.09
N ILE A 102 10.86 9.94 0.86
CA ILE A 102 11.51 10.27 -0.43
C ILE A 102 12.54 9.20 -0.77
N ASP A 103 13.45 8.88 0.16
CA ASP A 103 14.52 7.90 -0.08
C ASP A 103 13.98 6.49 -0.31
N PHE A 104 12.82 6.15 0.27
CA PHE A 104 12.18 4.85 0.06
C PHE A 104 11.56 4.70 -1.33
N ILE A 105 10.93 5.76 -1.86
CA ILE A 105 10.30 5.74 -3.19
C ILE A 105 11.29 6.07 -4.31
N HIS A 106 12.36 6.80 -4.01
CA HIS A 106 13.33 7.28 -4.98
C HIS A 106 14.47 6.30 -5.15
N MET A 107 14.85 6.04 -6.40
CA MET A 107 16.09 5.33 -6.72
C MET A 107 17.11 6.27 -7.36
N PRO A 108 18.33 6.39 -6.79
CA PRO A 108 19.35 7.24 -7.38
C PRO A 108 19.71 6.82 -8.81
N PRO A 109 19.96 7.76 -9.74
CA PRO A 109 20.33 7.46 -11.13
C PRO A 109 21.54 6.53 -11.27
N LYS A 110 22.49 6.59 -10.31
CA LYS A 110 23.65 5.68 -10.28
C LYS A 110 23.22 4.22 -10.13
N VAL A 111 22.22 3.94 -9.31
CA VAL A 111 21.66 2.59 -9.10
C VAL A 111 20.85 2.16 -10.33
N LEU A 112 20.05 3.07 -10.92
CA LEU A 112 19.27 2.79 -12.13
C LEU A 112 20.13 2.44 -13.36
N ARG A 113 21.36 2.97 -13.43
CA ARG A 113 22.31 2.64 -14.50
C ARG A 113 23.05 1.32 -14.27
N ALA A 114 22.94 0.71 -13.10
CA ALA A 114 23.59 -0.57 -12.83
C ALA A 114 22.88 -1.72 -13.58
N PHE A 115 23.67 -2.66 -14.09
CA PHE A 115 23.17 -3.81 -14.86
C PHE A 115 22.32 -4.74 -13.98
N GLY A 116 22.85 -5.14 -12.83
CA GLY A 116 22.14 -5.99 -11.86
C GLY A 116 21.31 -5.21 -10.83
N ARG A 117 20.71 -4.08 -11.24
CA ARG A 117 19.93 -3.26 -10.31
C ARG A 117 18.71 -4.03 -9.80
N ARG A 118 18.39 -3.82 -8.53
CA ARG A 118 17.16 -4.29 -7.90
C ARG A 118 16.31 -3.08 -7.58
N VAL A 119 15.09 -3.06 -8.09
CA VAL A 119 14.12 -1.99 -7.84
C VAL A 119 13.03 -2.55 -6.94
N SER A 120 13.03 -2.13 -5.68
CA SER A 120 12.09 -2.65 -4.67
C SER A 120 10.76 -1.90 -4.67
N VAL A 121 10.76 -0.64 -5.09
CA VAL A 121 9.57 0.22 -5.13
C VAL A 121 9.43 0.80 -6.53
N HIS A 122 8.25 0.65 -7.11
CA HIS A 122 7.87 1.18 -8.42
C HIS A 122 6.66 2.10 -8.26
N ASP A 123 6.77 3.31 -8.79
CA ASP A 123 5.61 4.14 -9.02
C ASP A 123 4.86 3.68 -10.28
N ILE A 124 3.54 3.70 -10.25
CA ILE A 124 2.68 3.51 -11.42
C ILE A 124 2.07 4.85 -11.78
N SER A 125 2.48 5.39 -12.93
CA SER A 125 1.92 6.64 -13.44
C SER A 125 0.45 6.45 -13.81
N THR A 126 -0.38 7.42 -13.42
CA THR A 126 -1.80 7.41 -13.77
C THR A 126 -1.97 7.62 -15.28
N SER A 127 -2.34 6.55 -16.00
CA SER A 127 -2.57 6.56 -17.44
C SER A 127 -4.05 6.74 -17.78
N ARG A 128 -4.35 7.00 -19.05
CA ARG A 128 -5.74 7.07 -19.55
C ARG A 128 -6.53 5.80 -19.25
N ASP A 129 -5.91 4.63 -19.37
CA ASP A 129 -6.59 3.35 -19.14
C ASP A 129 -6.97 3.18 -17.67
N ILE A 130 -6.09 3.60 -16.75
CA ILE A 130 -6.38 3.62 -15.31
C ILE A 130 -7.54 4.58 -15.02
N ILE A 131 -7.52 5.78 -15.61
CA ILE A 131 -8.58 6.79 -15.43
C ILE A 131 -9.93 6.27 -15.92
N ILE A 132 -10.00 5.66 -17.11
CA ILE A 132 -11.25 5.12 -17.66
C ILE A 132 -11.75 3.96 -16.78
N ALA A 133 -10.86 3.11 -16.29
CA ALA A 133 -11.24 1.97 -15.44
C ALA A 133 -11.84 2.38 -14.08
N VAL A 134 -11.64 3.62 -13.61
CA VAL A 134 -12.25 4.13 -12.37
C VAL A 134 -13.77 4.02 -12.41
N ASP A 135 -14.40 4.34 -13.54
CA ASP A 135 -15.87 4.33 -13.70
C ASP A 135 -16.47 2.97 -13.36
N ARG A 136 -15.86 1.91 -13.87
CA ARG A 136 -16.26 0.52 -13.60
C ARG A 136 -16.25 0.19 -12.11
N PHE A 137 -15.22 0.60 -11.38
CA PHE A 137 -15.14 0.32 -9.95
C PHE A 137 -16.08 1.21 -9.14
N PHE A 138 -16.27 2.45 -9.56
CA PHE A 138 -17.24 3.36 -8.96
C PHE A 138 -18.64 2.75 -8.99
N GLU A 139 -19.08 2.24 -10.15
CA GLU A 139 -20.40 1.60 -10.30
C GLU A 139 -20.60 0.47 -9.28
N ILE A 140 -19.59 -0.37 -9.08
CA ILE A 140 -19.65 -1.49 -8.12
C ILE A 140 -19.75 -0.98 -6.68
N PHE A 141 -18.95 0.03 -6.31
CA PHE A 141 -19.01 0.63 -4.97
C PHE A 141 -20.37 1.28 -4.71
N PHE A 142 -20.88 2.03 -5.69
CA PHE A 142 -22.16 2.71 -5.60
C PHE A 142 -23.32 1.72 -5.43
N LYS A 143 -23.38 0.65 -6.24
CA LYS A 143 -24.39 -0.42 -6.13
C LYS A 143 -24.40 -1.12 -4.77
N HIS A 144 -23.27 -1.13 -4.07
CA HIS A 144 -23.13 -1.75 -2.76
C HIS A 144 -23.17 -0.75 -1.59
N GLY A 145 -23.47 0.53 -1.83
CA GLY A 145 -23.53 1.56 -0.80
C GLY A 145 -22.19 1.79 -0.11
N LEU A 146 -21.07 1.55 -0.80
CA LEU A 146 -19.73 1.76 -0.30
C LEU A 146 -19.21 3.12 -0.79
N SER A 147 -18.64 3.91 0.12
CA SER A 147 -17.94 5.14 -0.22
C SER A 147 -16.50 4.84 -0.63
N ALA A 148 -16.04 5.40 -1.74
CA ALA A 148 -14.63 5.39 -2.13
C ALA A 148 -14.27 6.76 -2.71
N SER A 149 -13.05 7.21 -2.42
CA SER A 149 -12.47 8.33 -3.13
C SER A 149 -12.01 7.90 -4.52
N VAL A 150 -11.79 8.87 -5.41
CA VAL A 150 -11.19 8.59 -6.74
C VAL A 150 -9.83 7.89 -6.60
N ILE A 151 -9.03 8.25 -5.58
CA ILE A 151 -7.71 7.65 -5.35
C ILE A 151 -7.86 6.17 -4.98
N ASP A 152 -8.84 5.82 -4.15
CA ASP A 152 -9.12 4.42 -3.80
C ASP A 152 -9.48 3.59 -5.04
N LEU A 153 -10.27 4.15 -5.95
CA LEU A 153 -10.64 3.50 -7.19
C LEU A 153 -9.47 3.39 -8.18
N ILE A 154 -8.54 4.35 -8.16
CA ILE A 154 -7.29 4.30 -8.93
C ILE A 154 -6.38 3.16 -8.47
N ILE A 155 -6.39 2.81 -7.18
CA ILE A 155 -5.69 1.62 -6.68
C ILE A 155 -6.27 0.35 -7.33
N LEU A 156 -7.60 0.23 -7.41
CA LEU A 156 -8.24 -0.94 -8.01
C LEU A 156 -8.00 -1.01 -9.53
N ALA A 157 -8.06 0.13 -10.20
CA ALA A 157 -7.71 0.26 -11.60
C ALA A 157 -6.25 -0.10 -11.87
N THR A 158 -5.32 0.34 -11.01
CA THR A 158 -3.91 -0.05 -11.07
C THR A 158 -3.74 -1.56 -10.89
N ALA A 159 -4.44 -2.18 -9.94
CA ALA A 159 -4.38 -3.64 -9.76
C ALA A 159 -4.83 -4.39 -11.01
N LYS A 160 -5.92 -3.95 -11.64
CA LYS A 160 -6.42 -4.53 -12.90
C LYS A 160 -5.44 -4.30 -14.05
N TYR A 161 -4.88 -3.10 -14.15
CA TYR A 161 -3.87 -2.75 -15.14
C TYR A 161 -2.60 -3.63 -15.03
N MET A 162 -2.14 -3.91 -13.82
CA MET A 162 -1.01 -4.83 -13.58
C MET A 162 -1.30 -6.26 -14.05
N ILE A 163 -2.54 -6.73 -13.89
CA ILE A 163 -2.94 -8.05 -14.40
C ILE A 163 -2.99 -8.04 -15.92
N ASP A 164 -3.60 -7.03 -16.53
CA ASP A 164 -3.89 -7.03 -17.95
C ASP A 164 -2.69 -6.66 -18.81
N PHE A 165 -1.92 -5.65 -18.39
CA PHE A 165 -0.83 -5.10 -19.16
C PHE A 165 0.50 -5.75 -18.80
N PHE A 166 0.82 -5.86 -17.51
CA PHE A 166 2.06 -6.50 -17.06
C PHE A 166 1.95 -8.03 -16.94
N LYS A 167 0.76 -8.60 -17.17
CA LYS A 167 0.51 -10.06 -17.09
C LYS A 167 0.88 -10.65 -15.73
N ILE A 168 0.84 -9.85 -14.67
CA ILE A 168 1.14 -10.32 -13.32
C ILE A 168 -0.04 -11.18 -12.83
N PRO A 169 0.18 -12.45 -12.45
CA PRO A 169 -0.86 -13.31 -11.91
C PRO A 169 -1.55 -12.69 -10.68
N MET A 170 -2.89 -12.67 -10.69
CA MET A 170 -3.72 -12.15 -9.58
C MET A 170 -3.36 -12.72 -8.20
N LYS A 171 -2.88 -13.98 -8.15
CA LYS A 171 -2.47 -14.64 -6.90
C LYS A 171 -1.20 -14.03 -6.28
N GLN A 172 -0.38 -13.36 -7.07
CA GLN A 172 0.87 -12.72 -6.63
C GLN A 172 0.68 -11.24 -6.26
N ILE A 173 -0.44 -10.62 -6.66
CA ILE A 173 -0.74 -9.22 -6.32
C ILE A 173 -1.49 -9.16 -5.00
N HIS A 174 -0.97 -8.38 -4.05
CA HIS A 174 -1.51 -8.16 -2.71
C HIS A 174 -1.81 -6.67 -2.54
N ILE A 175 -3.09 -6.29 -2.63
CA ILE A 175 -3.49 -4.92 -2.31
C ILE A 175 -3.50 -4.76 -0.79
N VAL A 176 -2.85 -3.73 -0.26
CA VAL A 176 -2.80 -3.46 1.19
C VAL A 176 -3.37 -2.07 1.46
N THR A 177 -4.43 -2.01 2.27
CA THR A 177 -5.14 -0.77 2.58
C THR A 177 -5.58 -0.71 4.04
N LEU A 178 -5.66 0.50 4.59
CA LEU A 178 -6.26 0.73 5.92
C LEU A 178 -7.73 1.17 5.84
N ASP A 179 -8.25 1.40 4.63
CA ASP A 179 -9.63 1.79 4.38
C ASP A 179 -10.55 0.56 4.40
N ASN A 180 -11.55 0.61 5.28
CA ASN A 180 -12.51 -0.48 5.44
C ASN A 180 -13.49 -0.60 4.26
N SER A 181 -13.87 0.52 3.65
CA SER A 181 -14.73 0.55 2.47
C SER A 181 -14.01 -0.01 1.26
N LEU A 182 -12.75 0.37 1.04
CA LEU A 182 -11.91 -0.21 -0.02
C LEU A 182 -11.73 -1.72 0.17
N TRP A 183 -11.36 -2.13 1.40
CA TRP A 183 -11.23 -3.54 1.76
C TRP A 183 -12.53 -4.35 1.52
N ARG A 184 -13.70 -3.80 1.89
CA ARG A 184 -15.01 -4.44 1.63
C ARG A 184 -15.31 -4.49 0.14
N GLY A 185 -15.03 -3.42 -0.59
CA GLY A 185 -15.33 -3.29 -2.01
C GLY A 185 -14.54 -4.27 -2.88
N THR A 186 -13.25 -4.48 -2.59
CA THR A 186 -12.44 -5.46 -3.34
C THR A 186 -13.01 -6.89 -3.30
N ARG A 187 -13.72 -7.25 -2.23
CA ARG A 187 -14.37 -8.57 -2.10
C ARG A 187 -15.62 -8.74 -2.97
N LYS A 188 -16.09 -7.66 -3.59
CA LYS A 188 -17.23 -7.65 -4.53
C LYS A 188 -16.77 -7.72 -5.99
N ILE A 189 -15.46 -7.67 -6.23
CA ILE A 189 -14.88 -7.57 -7.56
C ILE A 189 -14.08 -8.86 -7.85
N PRO A 190 -14.57 -9.77 -8.71
CA PRO A 190 -13.96 -11.09 -8.88
C PRO A 190 -12.67 -11.10 -9.69
N ASP A 191 -12.39 -10.05 -10.47
CA ASP A 191 -11.28 -9.98 -11.43
C ASP A 191 -10.08 -9.18 -10.94
N ILE A 192 -10.05 -8.82 -9.66
CA ILE A 192 -8.90 -8.23 -8.98
C ILE A 192 -8.64 -9.00 -7.66
N PRO A 193 -7.41 -8.95 -7.10
CA PRO A 193 -7.16 -9.57 -5.81
C PRO A 193 -7.96 -8.88 -4.69
N THR A 194 -8.42 -9.66 -3.72
CA THR A 194 -8.98 -9.12 -2.48
C THR A 194 -7.91 -8.37 -1.71
N ALA A 195 -8.22 -7.17 -1.24
CA ALA A 195 -7.30 -6.40 -0.42
C ALA A 195 -7.17 -6.98 0.99
N PHE A 196 -6.00 -6.77 1.59
CA PHE A 196 -5.73 -7.00 3.00
C PHE A 196 -5.83 -5.69 3.76
N ASN A 197 -6.35 -5.77 4.99
CA ASN A 197 -6.38 -4.65 5.92
C ASN A 197 -5.71 -5.05 7.24
N PRO A 198 -4.48 -4.55 7.50
CA PRO A 198 -3.72 -4.83 8.73
C PRO A 198 -4.48 -4.54 10.03
N ASN A 199 -5.54 -3.73 10.00
CA ASN A 199 -6.33 -3.40 11.19
C ASN A 199 -7.37 -4.47 11.55
N ILE A 200 -7.63 -5.42 10.66
CA ILE A 200 -8.57 -6.50 10.93
C ILE A 200 -7.84 -7.62 11.66
N SER A 201 -8.35 -8.05 12.82
CA SER A 201 -7.69 -9.02 13.71
C SER A 201 -7.34 -10.37 13.07
N ARG A 202 -8.00 -10.75 11.96
CA ARG A 202 -7.73 -11.98 11.21
C ARG A 202 -6.68 -11.80 10.09
N GLU A 203 -6.34 -10.55 9.78
CA GLU A 203 -5.40 -10.13 8.74
C GLU A 203 -4.15 -9.45 9.33
N LEU A 204 -3.88 -9.66 10.62
CA LEU A 204 -2.62 -9.28 11.27
C LEU A 204 -1.45 -10.00 10.59
N ALA A 205 -0.28 -9.36 10.58
CA ALA A 205 0.93 -9.86 9.91
C ALA A 205 1.22 -11.33 10.28
N GLN A 206 1.28 -11.66 11.58
CA GLN A 206 1.58 -13.02 12.03
C GLN A 206 0.55 -14.08 11.61
N LYS A 207 -0.62 -13.67 11.12
CA LYS A 207 -1.66 -14.58 10.62
C LYS A 207 -1.64 -14.70 9.10
N ILE A 208 -1.17 -13.70 8.37
CA ILE A 208 -1.22 -13.66 6.90
C ILE A 208 0.06 -14.20 6.28
N PHE A 209 1.21 -13.81 6.83
CA PHE A 209 2.51 -14.26 6.36
C PHE A 209 2.82 -15.63 6.97
N ILE A 210 3.05 -16.61 6.10
CA ILE A 210 3.43 -17.98 6.46
C ILE A 210 4.79 -18.31 5.86
#